data_AF-A0A950ZA93-F1
#
_entry.id   AF-A0A950ZA93-F1
#
_cell.length_a   1.000
_cell.length_b   1.000
_cell.length_c   1.000
_cell.angle_alpha   90.00
_cell.angle_beta   90.00
_cell.angle_gamma   90.00
#
_symmetry.space_group_name_H-M   'P 1'
#
loop_
_entity.id
_entity.type
_entity.pdbx_description
1 polymer ?
#
loop_
_entity_poly.entity_id
_entity_poly.type
_entity_poly.pdbx_seq_one_letter_code
_entity_poly.pdbx_strand_id
1 'polypeptide(L)'
;MRIALIILIVLALIAGGLAAYLAFTTPHAAAPLRMPLTNAQRALLAHAGADADTLAYIPRAAVLRAKLLANPVTRDAVERWTSAESTPPPWLLGGADVVLWHSEKRTSYAVRLDALRAWLARAWLSFATNADARWDGDLLLMNAPVEPMIGDAALAPILQLASGLPEGDVFIVQREGGRGAFPPIARPAVSSVRVAASDLVVVSRANADETNSAPHAPVVARFPRGALLSATFAAPPRILGDVRRLLLGIDIQSLVDDGGSIALYDVDAGTLLPRPNGVIVIPANEKTRAAVDPIVRAAELVGETRDTGSELLVAVDRTSLPLYLKDTFVPATWPANGWALRIDPKRFVPLLGKLGDNTGLRFAAPRIHRAARDLRRWIGALEQAEAIEAADSVNGGVEELRVRVASK
;
A
#
# COMPACT_ATOMS: atom_id res chain seq x y z
N MET A 1 21.48 -14.79 55.43
CA MET A 1 21.89 -13.59 54.64
C MET A 1 22.88 -13.90 53.52
N ARG A 2 24.01 -14.58 53.77
CA ARG A 2 25.02 -14.91 52.72
C ARG A 2 24.47 -15.71 51.53
N ILE A 3 23.61 -16.71 51.77
CA ILE A 3 23.03 -17.53 50.70
C ILE A 3 22.10 -16.69 49.80
N ALA A 4 21.26 -15.83 50.37
CA ALA A 4 20.40 -14.93 49.60
C ALA A 4 21.20 -13.92 48.74
N LEU A 5 22.32 -13.41 49.27
CA LEU A 5 23.22 -12.53 48.52
C LEU A 5 23.89 -13.28 47.35
N ILE A 6 24.35 -14.51 47.56
CA ILE A 6 24.93 -15.35 46.49
C ILE A 6 23.89 -15.64 45.41
N ILE A 7 22.66 -16.00 45.79
CA ILE A 7 21.56 -16.23 44.85
C ILE A 7 21.28 -14.97 44.03
N LEU A 8 21.25 -13.79 44.67
CA LEU A 8 20.99 -12.52 44.00
C LEU A 8 22.11 -12.14 43.02
N ILE A 9 23.38 -12.37 43.39
CA ILE A 9 24.53 -12.15 42.50
C ILE A 9 24.48 -13.10 41.30
N VAL A 10 24.16 -14.38 41.52
CA VAL A 10 24.04 -15.38 40.45
C VAL A 10 22.89 -15.02 39.50
N LEU A 11 21.73 -14.61 40.03
CA LEU A 11 20.60 -14.13 39.21
C LEU A 11 20.98 -12.89 38.40
N ALA A 12 21.69 -11.93 39.00
CA ALA A 12 22.15 -10.74 38.30
C ALA A 12 23.15 -11.07 37.18
N LEU A 13 24.06 -12.02 37.40
CA LEU A 13 24.99 -12.51 36.38
C LEU A 13 24.27 -13.24 35.24
N ILE A 14 23.28 -14.09 35.55
CA ILE A 14 22.47 -14.78 34.54
C ILE A 14 21.66 -13.76 33.74
N ALA A 15 21.01 -12.81 34.41
CA ALA A 15 20.23 -11.75 33.75
C ALA A 15 21.12 -10.85 32.89
N GLY A 16 22.30 -10.46 33.39
CA GLY A 16 23.27 -9.67 32.63
C GLY A 16 23.84 -10.40 31.43
N GLY A 17 24.18 -11.69 31.59
CA GLY A 17 24.63 -12.55 30.48
C GLY A 17 23.54 -12.77 29.43
N LEU A 18 22.30 -12.97 29.86
CA LEU A 18 21.15 -13.09 28.96
C LEU A 18 20.89 -11.81 28.19
N ALA A 19 20.92 -10.66 28.87
CA ALA A 19 20.75 -9.35 28.25
C ALA A 19 21.87 -9.05 27.24
N ALA A 20 23.12 -9.34 27.60
CA ALA A 20 24.26 -9.18 26.69
C ALA A 20 24.14 -10.10 25.47
N TYR A 21 23.80 -11.38 25.66
CA TYR A 21 23.60 -12.31 24.55
C TYR A 21 22.46 -11.86 23.62
N LEU A 22 21.32 -11.44 24.17
CA LEU A 22 20.21 -10.93 23.37
C LEU A 22 20.63 -9.67 22.60
N ALA A 23 21.38 -8.77 23.21
CA ALA A 23 21.92 -7.60 22.53
C ALA A 23 22.87 -8.00 21.38
N PHE A 24 23.86 -8.88 21.62
CA PHE A 24 24.83 -9.27 20.60
C PHE A 24 24.24 -10.13 19.46
N THR A 25 23.26 -10.97 19.75
CA THR A 25 22.68 -11.90 18.75
C THR A 25 21.43 -11.37 18.07
N THR A 26 20.90 -10.21 18.50
CA THR A 26 19.84 -9.56 17.74
C THR A 26 20.44 -8.99 16.47
N PRO A 27 19.99 -9.41 15.28
CA PRO A 27 20.52 -8.89 14.04
C PRO A 27 20.23 -7.38 13.96
N HIS A 28 21.26 -6.58 13.77
CA HIS A 28 21.14 -5.11 13.62
C HIS A 28 20.97 -4.70 12.16
N ALA A 29 21.34 -5.59 11.23
CA ALA A 29 21.21 -5.39 9.80
C ALA A 29 20.09 -6.28 9.24
N ALA A 30 19.26 -5.68 8.37
CA ALA A 30 18.28 -6.42 7.60
C ALA A 30 19.00 -7.40 6.68
N ALA A 31 18.58 -8.67 6.70
CA ALA A 31 18.81 -9.56 5.57
C ALA A 31 17.60 -9.33 4.64
N PRO A 32 17.75 -8.63 3.52
CA PRO A 32 16.64 -8.42 2.62
C PRO A 32 16.10 -9.77 2.15
N LEU A 33 14.78 -9.87 2.13
CA LEU A 33 14.09 -10.99 1.53
C LEU A 33 14.33 -10.96 0.02
N ARG A 34 14.85 -12.07 -0.50
CA ARG A 34 15.12 -12.26 -1.93
C ARG A 34 14.16 -13.28 -2.51
N MET A 35 13.68 -13.02 -3.73
CA MET A 35 12.90 -13.99 -4.50
C MET A 35 13.81 -14.72 -5.49
N PRO A 36 13.62 -16.03 -5.70
CA PRO A 36 12.64 -16.90 -5.05
C PRO A 36 12.99 -17.21 -3.58
N LEU A 37 11.96 -17.50 -2.77
CA LEU A 37 12.14 -17.90 -1.37
C LEU A 37 12.94 -19.20 -1.23
N THR A 38 13.79 -19.28 -0.21
CA THR A 38 14.53 -20.51 0.15
C THR A 38 13.57 -21.61 0.65
N ASN A 39 14.00 -22.87 0.62
CA ASN A 39 13.19 -24.00 1.10
C ASN A 39 12.72 -23.81 2.55
N ALA A 40 13.59 -23.29 3.42
CA ALA A 40 13.28 -23.04 4.82
C ALA A 40 12.25 -21.90 5.01
N GLN A 41 12.19 -20.94 4.09
CA GLN A 41 11.19 -19.88 4.10
C GLN A 41 9.86 -20.36 3.54
N ARG A 42 9.89 -21.15 2.46
CA ARG A 42 8.70 -21.79 1.89
C ARG A 42 8.03 -22.74 2.89
N ALA A 43 8.83 -23.54 3.60
CA ALA A 43 8.34 -24.43 4.66
C ALA A 43 7.65 -23.65 5.78
N LEU A 44 8.23 -22.52 6.23
CA LEU A 44 7.58 -21.69 7.24
C LEU A 44 6.27 -21.05 6.71
N LEU A 45 6.28 -20.59 5.46
CA LEU A 45 5.08 -20.03 4.80
C LEU A 45 3.94 -21.04 4.70
N ALA A 46 4.27 -22.32 4.49
CA ALA A 46 3.31 -23.41 4.42
C ALA A 46 2.52 -23.63 5.72
N HIS A 47 3.01 -23.13 6.86
CA HIS A 47 2.28 -23.23 8.14
C HIS A 47 1.09 -22.28 8.24
N ALA A 48 0.89 -21.37 7.29
CA ALA A 48 -0.34 -20.61 7.19
C ALA A 48 -1.53 -21.55 6.92
N GLY A 49 -2.66 -21.28 7.56
CA GLY A 49 -3.88 -22.07 7.35
C GLY A 49 -4.35 -22.03 5.90
N ALA A 50 -4.91 -23.15 5.41
CA ALA A 50 -5.44 -23.25 4.05
C ALA A 50 -6.56 -22.25 3.74
N ASP A 51 -7.23 -21.74 4.78
CA ASP A 51 -8.31 -20.73 4.70
C ASP A 51 -7.81 -19.30 4.95
N ALA A 52 -6.49 -19.07 4.95
CA ALA A 52 -5.92 -17.74 5.07
C ALA A 52 -6.34 -16.86 3.87
N ASP A 53 -6.94 -15.71 4.15
CA ASP A 53 -7.29 -14.70 3.16
C ASP A 53 -6.08 -13.88 2.74
N THR A 54 -5.25 -13.56 3.73
CA THR A 54 -4.01 -12.82 3.57
C THR A 54 -2.97 -13.40 4.50
N LEU A 55 -1.72 -13.44 4.05
CA LEU A 55 -0.59 -13.87 4.85
C LEU A 55 0.62 -12.99 4.58
N ALA A 56 1.49 -12.86 5.57
CA ALA A 56 2.74 -12.11 5.46
C ALA A 56 3.87 -12.89 6.10
N TYR A 57 4.99 -12.97 5.38
CA TYR A 57 6.26 -13.47 5.88
C TYR A 57 7.19 -12.30 6.19
N ILE A 58 7.65 -12.26 7.44
CA ILE A 58 8.55 -11.25 7.97
C ILE A 58 9.82 -11.95 8.46
N PRO A 59 10.92 -11.92 7.70
CA PRO A 59 12.21 -12.31 8.23
C PRO A 59 12.66 -11.33 9.31
N ARG A 60 13.24 -11.83 10.40
CA ARG A 60 13.82 -10.99 11.49
C ARG A 60 12.88 -9.86 11.95
N ALA A 61 11.73 -10.20 12.49
CA ALA A 61 10.65 -9.25 12.82
C ALA A 61 11.07 -8.06 13.69
N ALA A 62 12.04 -8.21 14.60
CA ALA A 62 12.55 -7.08 15.38
C ALA A 62 13.24 -6.00 14.51
N VAL A 63 13.91 -6.38 13.42
CA VAL A 63 14.55 -5.44 12.49
C VAL A 63 13.50 -4.64 11.74
N LEU A 64 12.44 -5.31 11.24
CA LEU A 64 11.32 -4.61 10.61
C LEU A 64 10.69 -3.61 11.59
N ARG A 65 10.45 -4.02 12.83
CA ARG A 65 9.89 -3.10 13.85
C ARG A 65 10.78 -1.88 14.07
N ALA A 66 12.09 -2.06 14.17
CA ALA A 66 13.03 -0.95 14.32
C ALA A 66 12.95 0.02 13.13
N LYS A 67 12.86 -0.50 11.91
CA LYS A 67 12.67 0.30 10.69
C LYS A 67 11.34 1.06 10.69
N LEU A 68 10.25 0.39 11.08
CA LEU A 68 8.93 1.02 11.17
C LEU A 68 8.86 2.11 12.26
N LEU A 69 9.55 1.93 13.38
CA LEU A 69 9.65 2.97 14.41
C LEU A 69 10.52 4.15 13.97
N ALA A 70 11.56 3.89 13.17
CA ALA A 70 12.41 4.94 12.62
C ALA A 70 11.66 5.80 11.58
N ASN A 71 10.80 5.18 10.75
CA ASN A 71 10.06 5.87 9.70
C ASN A 71 8.92 6.75 10.29
N PRO A 72 8.87 8.06 10.01
CA PRO A 72 7.86 8.97 10.55
C PRO A 72 6.40 8.63 10.20
N VAL A 73 6.16 7.96 9.07
CA VAL A 73 4.80 7.62 8.61
C VAL A 73 4.24 6.43 9.36
N THR A 74 5.08 5.48 9.74
CA THR A 74 4.65 4.23 10.39
C THR A 74 4.83 4.22 11.90
N ARG A 75 5.67 5.11 12.46
CA ARG A 75 5.95 5.21 13.90
C ARG A 75 4.68 5.20 14.75
N ASP A 76 3.77 6.15 14.51
CA ASP A 76 2.55 6.30 15.31
C ASP A 76 1.64 5.07 15.24
N ALA A 77 1.62 4.37 14.11
CA ALA A 77 0.85 3.14 13.95
C ALA A 77 1.46 1.99 14.77
N VAL A 78 2.79 1.85 14.76
CA VAL A 78 3.50 0.84 15.54
C VAL A 78 3.42 1.11 17.04
N GLU A 79 3.55 2.36 17.46
CA GLU A 79 3.44 2.76 18.87
C GLU A 79 2.03 2.49 19.40
N ARG A 80 0.99 2.88 18.65
CA ARG A 80 -0.41 2.57 19.00
C ARG A 80 -0.65 1.07 19.12
N TRP A 81 -0.20 0.29 18.13
CA TRP A 81 -0.31 -1.17 18.19
C TRP A 81 0.41 -1.76 19.39
N THR A 82 1.65 -1.31 19.65
CA THR A 82 2.44 -1.77 20.82
C THR A 82 1.74 -1.43 22.14
N SER A 83 1.11 -0.26 22.24
CA SER A 83 0.40 0.18 23.46
C SER A 83 -0.92 -0.56 23.72
N ALA A 84 -1.53 -1.12 22.66
CA ALA A 84 -2.77 -1.89 22.77
C ALA A 84 -2.51 -3.35 23.20
N GLU A 85 -1.29 -3.85 22.99
CA GLU A 85 -0.88 -5.19 23.39
C GLU A 85 -0.49 -5.22 24.86
N SER A 86 -1.20 -6.02 25.66
CA SER A 86 -0.92 -6.19 27.10
C SER A 86 0.43 -6.85 27.38
N THR A 87 0.95 -7.61 26.41
CA THR A 87 2.26 -8.27 26.50
C THR A 87 2.97 -8.18 25.15
N PRO A 88 4.26 -7.79 25.11
CA PRO A 88 5.01 -7.74 23.87
C PRO A 88 5.06 -9.15 23.26
N PRO A 89 4.67 -9.33 21.98
CA PRO A 89 4.65 -10.65 21.40
C PRO A 89 6.02 -11.35 21.44
N PRO A 90 6.07 -12.68 21.64
CA PRO A 90 7.31 -13.44 21.74
C PRO A 90 8.27 -13.26 20.57
N TRP A 91 7.74 -12.97 19.38
CA TRP A 91 8.52 -12.72 18.16
C TRP A 91 9.24 -11.36 18.14
N LEU A 92 8.97 -10.47 19.10
CA LEU A 92 9.73 -9.22 19.30
C LEU A 92 11.06 -9.44 20.02
N LEU A 93 11.29 -10.64 20.56
CA LEU A 93 12.56 -11.01 21.17
C LEU A 93 13.59 -11.32 20.07
N GLY A 94 14.11 -10.31 19.36
CA GLY A 94 15.25 -10.46 18.44
C GLY A 94 14.94 -10.99 17.03
N GLY A 95 15.82 -11.84 16.48
CA GLY A 95 15.87 -12.20 15.04
C GLY A 95 14.83 -13.20 14.53
N ALA A 96 13.65 -13.28 15.16
CA ALA A 96 12.62 -14.26 14.84
C ALA A 96 12.08 -14.10 13.42
N ASP A 97 11.84 -15.22 12.75
CA ASP A 97 11.13 -15.25 11.47
C ASP A 97 9.65 -15.53 11.75
N VAL A 98 8.77 -14.69 11.20
CA VAL A 98 7.33 -14.73 11.50
C VAL A 98 6.55 -14.92 10.21
N VAL A 99 5.61 -15.85 10.24
CA VAL A 99 4.48 -15.87 9.31
C VAL A 99 3.25 -15.49 10.12
N LEU A 100 2.54 -14.46 9.66
CA LEU A 100 1.25 -14.08 10.20
C LEU A 100 0.20 -14.22 9.10
N TRP A 101 -0.98 -14.68 9.47
CA TRP A 101 -2.09 -14.79 8.53
C TRP A 101 -3.39 -14.36 9.19
N HIS A 102 -4.30 -13.88 8.34
CA HIS A 102 -5.63 -13.47 8.73
C HIS A 102 -6.65 -14.40 8.10
N SER A 103 -7.54 -14.94 8.93
CA SER A 103 -8.70 -15.72 8.51
C SER A 103 -9.88 -15.40 9.43
N GLU A 104 -11.07 -15.20 8.86
CA GLU A 104 -12.34 -15.01 9.59
C GLU A 104 -12.27 -14.09 10.82
N LYS A 105 -11.60 -12.93 10.69
CA LYS A 105 -11.37 -11.90 11.74
C LYS A 105 -10.33 -12.23 12.80
N ARG A 106 -9.67 -13.39 12.74
CA ARG A 106 -8.57 -13.76 13.63
C ARG A 106 -7.23 -13.61 12.93
N THR A 107 -6.24 -13.08 13.65
CA THR A 107 -4.84 -13.06 13.21
C THR A 107 -4.06 -14.10 13.98
N SER A 108 -3.41 -14.98 13.23
CA SER A 108 -2.64 -16.11 13.72
C SER A 108 -1.18 -15.96 13.34
N TYR A 109 -0.30 -16.58 14.12
CA TYR A 109 1.15 -16.42 13.99
C TYR A 109 1.84 -17.77 14.05
N ALA A 110 2.86 -17.95 13.21
CA ALA A 110 3.84 -19.00 13.28
C ALA A 110 5.22 -18.35 13.37
N VAL A 111 5.92 -18.62 14.47
CA VAL A 111 7.17 -17.95 14.82
C VAL A 111 8.28 -18.97 14.92
N ARG A 112 9.33 -18.81 14.10
CA ARG A 112 10.57 -19.58 14.23
C ARG A 112 11.56 -18.82 15.10
N LEU A 113 11.99 -19.46 16.18
CA LEU A 113 12.93 -18.92 17.16
C LEU A 113 14.20 -19.78 17.19
N ASP A 114 15.37 -19.18 17.48
CA ASP A 114 16.54 -19.98 17.82
C ASP A 114 16.38 -20.65 19.19
N ALA A 115 17.24 -21.63 19.48
CA ALA A 115 17.13 -22.48 20.67
C ALA A 115 17.02 -21.70 22.00
N LEU A 116 17.77 -20.60 22.17
CA LEU A 116 17.71 -19.82 23.41
C LEU A 116 16.40 -19.03 23.49
N ARG A 117 16.01 -18.36 22.41
CA ARG A 117 14.77 -17.60 22.36
C ARG A 117 13.55 -18.52 22.51
N ALA A 118 13.61 -19.73 21.95
CA ALA A 118 12.60 -20.75 22.14
C ALA A 118 12.50 -21.18 23.61
N TRP A 119 13.63 -21.36 24.29
CA TRP A 119 13.65 -21.65 25.73
C TRP A 119 13.03 -20.53 26.56
N LEU A 120 13.36 -19.26 26.28
CA LEU A 120 12.76 -18.10 26.94
C LEU A 120 11.25 -18.01 26.69
N ALA A 121 10.81 -18.22 25.45
CA ALA A 121 9.39 -18.21 25.11
C ALA A 121 8.63 -19.35 25.83
N ARG A 122 9.22 -20.55 25.95
CA ARG A 122 8.66 -21.68 26.71
C ARG A 122 8.54 -21.36 28.21
N ALA A 123 9.59 -20.79 28.79
CA ALA A 123 9.57 -20.35 30.18
C ALA A 123 8.46 -19.31 30.39
N TRP A 124 8.41 -18.27 29.54
CA TRP A 124 7.38 -17.24 29.60
C TRP A 124 5.95 -17.79 29.49
N LEU A 125 5.69 -18.67 28.51
CA LEU A 125 4.39 -19.32 28.33
C LEU A 125 3.97 -20.17 29.52
N SER A 126 4.92 -20.75 30.25
CA SER A 126 4.63 -21.53 31.47
C SER A 126 4.11 -20.65 32.61
N PHE A 127 4.37 -19.34 32.56
CA PHE A 127 3.89 -18.36 33.54
C PHE A 127 2.73 -17.49 33.01
N ALA A 128 2.53 -17.43 31.69
CA ALA A 128 1.47 -16.66 31.07
C ALA A 128 0.17 -17.48 31.02
N THR A 129 -0.85 -17.09 31.80
CA THR A 129 -2.09 -17.85 31.97
C THR A 129 -3.10 -17.72 30.81
N ASN A 130 -2.80 -16.93 29.76
CA ASN A 130 -3.79 -16.50 28.76
C ASN A 130 -3.34 -16.61 27.29
N ALA A 131 -2.32 -17.40 26.97
CA ALA A 131 -1.84 -17.51 25.59
C ALA A 131 -2.43 -18.77 24.92
N ASP A 132 -3.28 -18.61 23.90
CA ASP A 132 -3.62 -19.63 22.89
C ASP A 132 -2.35 -19.92 22.04
N ALA A 133 -1.32 -20.46 22.68
CA ALA A 133 -0.01 -20.66 22.11
C ALA A 133 0.41 -22.13 22.29
N ARG A 134 0.89 -22.73 21.21
CA ARG A 134 1.36 -24.13 21.19
C ARG A 134 2.67 -24.24 20.44
N TRP A 135 3.41 -25.30 20.72
CA TRP A 135 4.65 -25.63 20.04
C TRP A 135 4.39 -26.74 19.02
N ASP A 136 4.91 -26.56 17.81
CA ASP A 136 5.00 -27.58 16.76
C ASP A 136 6.45 -27.67 16.31
N GLY A 137 7.17 -28.68 16.82
CA GLY A 137 8.62 -28.79 16.66
C GLY A 137 9.38 -27.57 17.21
N ASP A 138 10.03 -26.82 16.31
CA ASP A 138 10.77 -25.59 16.58
C ASP A 138 9.93 -24.31 16.41
N LEU A 139 8.66 -24.44 16.01
CA LEU A 139 7.75 -23.33 15.76
C LEU A 139 6.84 -23.07 16.96
N LEU A 140 6.73 -21.80 17.30
CA LEU A 140 5.71 -21.30 18.21
C LEU A 140 4.51 -20.82 17.39
N LEU A 141 3.38 -21.49 17.57
CA LEU A 141 2.10 -21.13 16.95
C LEU A 141 1.25 -20.35 17.96
N MET A 142 0.70 -19.21 17.56
CA MET A 142 -0.18 -18.39 18.40
C MET A 142 -1.50 -18.11 17.67
N ASN A 143 -2.62 -18.28 18.36
CA ASN A 143 -3.99 -18.15 17.83
C ASN A 143 -4.29 -19.05 16.63
N ALA A 144 -3.39 -19.98 16.30
CA ALA A 144 -3.47 -20.83 15.12
C ALA A 144 -4.41 -22.02 15.37
N PRO A 145 -5.52 -22.14 14.63
CA PRO A 145 -6.39 -23.30 14.72
C PRO A 145 -5.65 -24.58 14.29
N VAL A 146 -6.22 -25.75 14.61
CA VAL A 146 -5.69 -27.07 14.18
C VAL A 146 -6.11 -27.38 12.73
N GLU A 147 -6.17 -26.34 11.90
CA GLU A 147 -6.57 -26.43 10.49
C GLU A 147 -5.45 -27.01 9.62
N PRO A 148 -5.79 -27.56 8.44
CA PRO A 148 -4.80 -28.00 7.49
C PRO A 148 -3.93 -26.82 7.00
N MET A 149 -2.63 -27.07 6.96
CA MET A 149 -1.62 -26.20 6.37
C MET A 149 -1.87 -25.98 4.87
N ILE A 150 -1.41 -24.85 4.32
CA ILE A 150 -1.49 -24.62 2.88
C ILE A 150 -0.60 -25.64 2.14
N GLY A 151 -1.21 -26.42 1.24
CA GLY A 151 -0.49 -27.42 0.46
C GLY A 151 0.40 -26.79 -0.62
N ASP A 152 1.48 -27.49 -0.98
CA ASP A 152 2.43 -27.05 -2.01
C ASP A 152 1.77 -26.73 -3.36
N ALA A 153 0.74 -27.49 -3.75
CA ALA A 153 0.00 -27.27 -4.99
C ALA A 153 -0.73 -25.91 -5.01
N ALA A 154 -1.20 -25.43 -3.85
CA ALA A 154 -1.84 -24.12 -3.72
C ALA A 154 -0.80 -22.99 -3.59
N LEU A 155 0.34 -23.26 -2.96
CA LEU A 155 1.39 -22.27 -2.73
C LEU A 155 2.27 -22.03 -3.96
N ALA A 156 2.52 -23.06 -4.78
CA ALA A 156 3.44 -22.97 -5.92
C ALA A 156 3.03 -21.91 -6.97
N PRO A 157 1.76 -21.81 -7.43
CA PRO A 157 1.34 -20.74 -8.34
C PRO A 157 1.51 -19.34 -7.76
N ILE A 158 1.26 -19.18 -6.46
CA ILE A 158 1.44 -17.91 -5.75
C ILE A 158 2.93 -17.53 -5.70
N LEU A 159 3.81 -18.49 -5.41
CA LEU A 159 5.25 -18.26 -5.39
C LEU A 159 5.84 -18.02 -6.79
N GLN A 160 5.20 -18.54 -7.84
CA GLN A 160 5.57 -18.25 -9.22
C GLN A 160 5.33 -16.78 -9.56
N LEU A 161 4.21 -16.19 -9.11
CA LEU A 161 3.95 -14.75 -9.24
C LEU A 161 5.00 -13.89 -8.55
N ALA A 162 5.60 -14.39 -7.47
CA ALA A 162 6.63 -13.68 -6.71
C ALA A 162 7.98 -13.61 -7.43
N SER A 163 8.17 -14.40 -8.50
CA SER A 163 9.35 -14.33 -9.35
C SER A 163 9.52 -12.91 -9.89
N GLY A 164 10.72 -12.32 -9.76
CA GLY A 164 11.00 -10.97 -10.24
C GLY A 164 10.57 -9.82 -9.32
N LEU A 165 9.94 -10.10 -8.17
CA LEU A 165 9.77 -9.07 -7.14
C LEU A 165 11.14 -8.59 -6.63
N PRO A 166 11.29 -7.29 -6.34
CA PRO A 166 12.52 -6.75 -5.78
C PRO A 166 12.72 -7.21 -4.33
N GLU A 167 13.96 -7.01 -3.86
CA GLU A 167 14.31 -7.23 -2.46
C GLU A 167 13.44 -6.40 -1.50
N GLY A 168 12.96 -7.01 -0.43
CA GLY A 168 12.07 -6.38 0.55
C GLY A 168 12.33 -6.81 1.99
N ASP A 169 11.65 -6.16 2.93
CA ASP A 169 11.63 -6.52 4.34
C ASP A 169 10.45 -7.45 4.70
N VAL A 170 9.39 -7.43 3.90
CA VAL A 170 8.19 -8.26 4.09
C VAL A 170 7.71 -8.80 2.76
N PHE A 171 7.30 -10.07 2.74
CA PHE A 171 6.56 -10.66 1.63
C PHE A 171 5.12 -10.91 2.03
N ILE A 172 4.19 -10.55 1.17
CA ILE A 172 2.77 -10.54 1.48
C ILE A 172 2.03 -11.21 0.35
N VAL A 173 1.09 -12.08 0.70
CA VAL A 173 0.20 -12.74 -0.24
C VAL A 173 -1.23 -12.34 0.11
N GLN A 174 -1.95 -11.89 -0.92
CA GLN A 174 -3.39 -11.68 -0.87
C GLN A 174 -4.04 -12.72 -1.77
N ARG A 175 -4.84 -13.60 -1.19
CA ARG A 175 -5.61 -14.60 -1.96
C ARG A 175 -6.89 -13.96 -2.48
N GLU A 176 -7.65 -14.68 -3.30
CA GLU A 176 -8.84 -14.16 -3.97
C GLU A 176 -9.85 -13.53 -2.99
N GLY A 177 -10.05 -14.16 -1.82
CA GLY A 177 -10.92 -13.65 -0.74
C GLY A 177 -10.37 -12.44 0.03
N GLY A 178 -9.05 -12.21 0.00
CA GLY A 178 -8.38 -11.33 0.95
C GLY A 178 -8.57 -9.84 0.71
N ARG A 179 -9.40 -9.16 1.52
CA ARG A 179 -9.73 -7.74 1.35
C ARG A 179 -8.79 -6.78 2.11
N GLY A 180 -8.41 -5.68 1.47
CA GLY A 180 -8.39 -4.36 2.12
C GLY A 180 -7.14 -3.90 2.91
N ALA A 181 -5.94 -4.41 2.65
CA ALA A 181 -4.73 -3.94 3.35
C ALA A 181 -3.56 -3.48 2.45
N PHE A 182 -3.57 -3.85 1.17
CA PHE A 182 -2.47 -3.61 0.22
C PHE A 182 -3.02 -3.02 -1.09
N PRO A 183 -2.14 -2.47 -1.95
CA PRO A 183 -2.55 -1.70 -3.13
C PRO A 183 -3.62 -2.41 -3.97
N PRO A 184 -4.56 -1.66 -4.58
CA PRO A 184 -5.69 -2.23 -5.29
C PRO A 184 -5.27 -2.81 -6.65
N ILE A 185 -4.67 -4.00 -6.62
CA ILE A 185 -4.28 -4.83 -7.77
C ILE A 185 -5.19 -6.07 -7.86
N ALA A 186 -5.26 -6.76 -9.01
CA ALA A 186 -6.01 -8.00 -9.17
C ALA A 186 -5.51 -9.06 -8.19
N ARG A 187 -6.34 -10.06 -7.93
CA ARG A 187 -6.03 -11.13 -6.97
C ARG A 187 -6.14 -12.49 -7.66
N PRO A 188 -5.33 -13.49 -7.24
CA PRO A 188 -4.35 -13.45 -6.16
C PRO A 188 -3.16 -12.52 -6.47
N ALA A 189 -2.65 -11.85 -5.43
CA ALA A 189 -1.56 -10.89 -5.52
C ALA A 189 -0.44 -11.24 -4.55
N VAL A 190 0.79 -10.93 -4.94
CA VAL A 190 1.97 -11.02 -4.10
C VAL A 190 2.68 -9.69 -4.04
N SER A 191 3.17 -9.30 -2.87
CA SER A 191 3.82 -8.01 -2.66
C SER A 191 5.13 -8.14 -1.91
N SER A 192 6.13 -7.37 -2.33
CA SER A 192 7.35 -7.11 -1.59
C SER A 192 7.27 -5.69 -1.01
N VAL A 193 7.47 -5.56 0.30
CA VAL A 193 7.46 -4.28 1.00
C VAL A 193 8.85 -3.99 1.53
N ARG A 194 9.43 -2.85 1.15
CA ARG A 194 10.69 -2.34 1.69
C ARG A 194 10.42 -1.10 2.54
N VAL A 195 10.93 -1.11 3.77
CA VAL A 195 10.83 -0.01 4.71
C VAL A 195 12.20 0.66 4.83
N ALA A 196 12.28 1.91 4.41
CA ALA A 196 13.44 2.77 4.62
C ALA A 196 13.10 3.89 5.62
N ALA A 197 14.11 4.67 6.00
CA ALA A 197 13.91 5.80 6.89
C ALA A 197 13.07 6.92 6.23
N SER A 198 13.21 7.10 4.91
CA SER A 198 12.60 8.19 4.14
C SER A 198 11.46 7.75 3.21
N ASP A 199 11.26 6.44 3.02
CA ASP A 199 10.16 5.93 2.20
C ASP A 199 9.73 4.52 2.57
N LEU A 200 8.52 4.18 2.12
CA LEU A 200 8.00 2.82 2.03
C LEU A 200 7.80 2.52 0.56
N VAL A 201 8.34 1.41 0.08
CA VAL A 201 8.15 0.95 -1.30
C VAL A 201 7.42 -0.37 -1.26
N VAL A 202 6.27 -0.43 -1.93
CA VAL A 202 5.48 -1.64 -2.12
C VAL A 202 5.48 -1.97 -3.61
N VAL A 203 5.94 -3.17 -3.97
CA VAL A 203 5.82 -3.68 -5.34
C VAL A 203 4.94 -4.90 -5.29
N SER A 204 3.79 -4.82 -5.95
CA SER A 204 2.77 -5.86 -6.01
C SER A 204 2.71 -6.44 -7.42
N ARG A 205 2.52 -7.76 -7.53
CA ARG A 205 2.31 -8.47 -8.79
C ARG A 205 1.07 -9.34 -8.72
N ALA A 206 0.33 -9.40 -9.81
CA ALA A 206 -0.81 -10.30 -9.99
C ALA A 206 -0.89 -10.78 -11.44
N ASN A 207 -1.69 -11.82 -11.69
CA ASN A 207 -2.00 -12.21 -13.06
C ASN A 207 -2.71 -11.06 -13.77
N ALA A 208 -2.22 -10.71 -14.96
CA ALA A 208 -2.90 -9.71 -15.78
C ALA A 208 -4.27 -10.26 -16.20
N ASP A 209 -5.28 -9.41 -16.12
CA ASP A 209 -6.59 -9.72 -16.68
C ASP A 209 -6.47 -9.69 -18.21
N GLU A 210 -6.80 -10.79 -18.89
CA GLU A 210 -6.70 -10.91 -20.36
C GLU A 210 -7.50 -9.79 -21.07
N THR A 211 -8.54 -9.28 -20.40
CA THR A 211 -9.41 -8.21 -20.92
C THR A 211 -8.79 -6.80 -20.88
N ASN A 212 -7.76 -6.57 -20.06
CA ASN A 212 -7.06 -5.27 -19.94
C ASN A 212 -5.64 -5.30 -20.52
N SER A 213 -5.26 -6.38 -21.22
CA SER A 213 -3.87 -6.64 -21.66
C SER A 213 -3.48 -6.00 -22.99
N ALA A 214 -4.15 -4.93 -23.42
CA ALA A 214 -3.72 -4.21 -24.61
C ALA A 214 -2.35 -3.56 -24.33
N PRO A 215 -1.32 -3.78 -25.18
CA PRO A 215 -0.04 -3.12 -25.01
C PRO A 215 -0.23 -1.60 -25.21
N HIS A 216 -0.16 -0.86 -24.13
CA HIS A 216 -0.15 0.60 -24.15
C HIS A 216 1.28 1.12 -24.30
N ALA A 217 1.44 2.23 -25.02
CA ALA A 217 2.71 2.93 -25.06
C ALA A 217 3.05 3.46 -23.65
N PRO A 218 4.33 3.44 -23.23
CA PRO A 218 4.72 3.94 -21.93
C PRO A 218 4.26 5.38 -21.72
N VAL A 219 3.67 5.64 -20.56
CA VAL A 219 3.22 6.96 -20.16
C VAL A 219 4.39 7.71 -19.52
N VAL A 220 4.77 8.84 -20.10
CA VAL A 220 5.76 9.75 -19.50
C VAL A 220 5.06 10.70 -18.55
N ALA A 221 4.82 10.24 -17.33
CA ALA A 221 4.10 11.01 -16.32
C ALA A 221 4.94 12.12 -15.69
N ARG A 222 4.36 13.31 -15.60
CA ARG A 222 4.86 14.48 -14.87
C ARG A 222 3.76 14.99 -13.98
N PHE A 223 4.10 15.24 -12.71
CA PHE A 223 3.12 15.59 -11.69
C PHE A 223 3.30 17.04 -11.22
N PRO A 224 2.28 17.91 -11.36
CA PRO A 224 2.28 19.22 -10.72
C PRO A 224 2.38 19.06 -9.21
N ARG A 225 3.33 19.77 -8.58
CA ARG A 225 3.63 19.64 -7.15
C ARG A 225 2.50 20.19 -6.28
N GLY A 226 1.80 21.21 -6.75
CA GLY A 226 0.69 21.87 -6.06
C GLY A 226 -0.60 21.05 -6.05
N ALA A 227 -0.76 20.07 -6.94
CA ALA A 227 -1.97 19.25 -7.02
C ALA A 227 -2.14 18.32 -5.80
N LEU A 228 -3.39 18.09 -5.41
CA LEU A 228 -3.80 17.10 -4.41
C LEU A 228 -3.70 15.67 -4.96
N LEU A 229 -4.09 15.54 -6.22
CA LEU A 229 -4.05 14.31 -7.00
C LEU A 229 -3.65 14.70 -8.42
N SER A 230 -2.61 14.07 -8.92
CA SER A 230 -2.29 14.07 -10.34
C SER A 230 -2.30 12.64 -10.84
N ALA A 231 -2.91 12.40 -12.00
CA ALA A 231 -2.90 11.10 -12.65
C ALA A 231 -2.66 11.28 -14.14
N THR A 232 -1.80 10.44 -14.71
CA THR A 232 -1.58 10.32 -16.15
C THR A 232 -1.95 8.90 -16.55
N PHE A 233 -2.61 8.74 -17.68
CA PHE A 233 -3.13 7.45 -18.13
C PHE A 233 -3.08 7.34 -19.64
N ALA A 234 -2.81 6.13 -20.14
CA ALA A 234 -2.81 5.78 -21.56
C ALA A 234 -4.21 5.51 -22.09
N ALA A 235 -5.16 5.21 -21.20
CA ALA A 235 -6.57 5.00 -21.52
C ALA A 235 -7.45 5.62 -20.43
N PRO A 236 -8.63 6.16 -20.79
CA PRO A 236 -9.44 6.92 -19.85
C PRO A 236 -9.96 6.04 -18.71
N PRO A 237 -9.76 6.43 -17.43
CA PRO A 237 -10.28 5.65 -16.32
C PRO A 237 -11.81 5.69 -16.34
N ARG A 238 -12.44 4.53 -16.07
CA ARG A 238 -13.91 4.36 -16.09
C ARG A 238 -14.66 5.36 -15.21
N ILE A 239 -13.99 5.94 -14.22
CA ILE A 239 -14.56 6.95 -13.33
C ILE A 239 -14.88 8.27 -14.05
N LEU A 240 -14.22 8.60 -15.17
CA LEU A 240 -14.48 9.84 -15.92
C LEU A 240 -15.87 9.88 -16.54
N GLY A 241 -16.42 8.73 -16.94
CA GLY A 241 -17.81 8.66 -17.41
C GLY A 241 -18.82 9.14 -16.36
N ASP A 242 -18.54 8.92 -15.07
CA ASP A 242 -19.40 9.41 -13.97
C ASP A 242 -19.17 10.89 -13.67
N VAL A 243 -17.97 11.42 -13.97
CA VAL A 243 -17.64 12.84 -13.80
C VAL A 243 -18.49 13.73 -14.72
N ARG A 244 -18.94 13.21 -15.87
CA ARG A 244 -19.87 13.92 -16.77
C ARG A 244 -21.09 14.50 -16.04
N ARG A 245 -21.62 13.77 -15.05
CA ARG A 245 -22.77 14.23 -14.25
C ARG A 245 -22.42 15.37 -13.29
N LEU A 246 -21.16 15.43 -12.84
CA LEU A 246 -20.66 16.48 -11.95
C LEU A 246 -20.29 17.74 -12.72
N LEU A 247 -19.83 17.60 -13.97
CA LEU A 247 -19.40 18.69 -14.84
C LEU A 247 -20.47 19.11 -15.86
N LEU A 248 -21.73 19.17 -15.41
CA LEU A 248 -22.85 19.72 -16.19
C LEU A 248 -23.05 19.09 -17.58
N GLY A 249 -22.68 17.82 -17.76
CA GLY A 249 -22.92 17.07 -19.00
C GLY A 249 -21.75 17.06 -19.99
N ILE A 250 -20.63 17.72 -19.69
CA ILE A 250 -19.42 17.71 -20.53
C ILE A 250 -18.85 16.29 -20.62
N ASP A 251 -18.74 15.77 -21.85
CA ASP A 251 -18.17 14.45 -22.10
C ASP A 251 -16.65 14.52 -22.23
N ILE A 252 -15.96 14.38 -21.10
CA ILE A 252 -14.50 14.39 -21.04
C ILE A 252 -13.90 13.09 -21.56
N GLN A 253 -14.63 11.99 -21.44
CA GLN A 253 -14.09 10.67 -21.73
C GLN A 253 -13.64 10.56 -23.19
N SER A 254 -14.47 11.03 -24.13
CA SER A 254 -14.16 11.03 -25.56
C SER A 254 -12.97 11.93 -25.95
N LEU A 255 -12.60 12.90 -25.11
CA LEU A 255 -11.43 13.76 -25.36
C LEU A 255 -10.12 13.09 -25.01
N VAL A 256 -10.13 12.18 -24.03
CA VAL A 256 -8.94 11.52 -23.50
C VAL A 256 -8.90 10.03 -23.87
N ASP A 257 -9.57 9.65 -24.96
CA ASP A 257 -9.58 8.29 -25.50
C ASP A 257 -8.16 7.80 -25.83
N ASP A 258 -7.30 8.70 -26.33
CA ASP A 258 -5.89 8.43 -26.64
C ASP A 258 -4.94 8.66 -25.44
N GLY A 259 -5.50 8.71 -24.24
CA GLY A 259 -4.80 9.03 -23.00
C GLY A 259 -4.81 10.52 -22.66
N GLY A 260 -4.29 10.83 -21.46
CA GLY A 260 -4.25 12.19 -20.94
C GLY A 260 -3.77 12.26 -19.51
N SER A 261 -3.90 13.44 -18.91
CA SER A 261 -3.66 13.61 -17.48
C SER A 261 -4.69 14.50 -16.81
N ILE A 262 -4.83 14.33 -15.51
CA ILE A 262 -5.71 15.11 -14.65
C ILE A 262 -4.89 15.62 -13.49
N ALA A 263 -4.98 16.91 -13.22
CA ALA A 263 -4.41 17.57 -12.05
C ALA A 263 -5.54 18.21 -11.24
N LEU A 264 -5.81 17.67 -10.05
CA LEU A 264 -6.83 18.16 -9.13
C LEU A 264 -6.17 19.02 -8.04
N TYR A 265 -6.58 20.28 -7.93
CA TYR A 265 -6.03 21.22 -6.94
C TYR A 265 -6.93 21.39 -5.72
N ASP A 266 -8.25 21.26 -5.91
CA ASP A 266 -9.22 21.34 -4.82
C ASP A 266 -10.53 20.64 -5.19
N VAL A 267 -11.40 20.42 -4.21
CA VAL A 267 -12.79 20.01 -4.42
C VAL A 267 -13.68 20.83 -3.50
N ASP A 268 -14.56 21.65 -4.08
CA ASP A 268 -15.59 22.34 -3.32
C ASP A 268 -16.66 21.34 -2.87
N ALA A 269 -16.42 20.75 -1.70
CA ALA A 269 -17.31 19.81 -1.03
C ALA A 269 -18.38 20.49 -0.17
N GLY A 270 -18.47 21.83 -0.17
CA GLY A 270 -19.46 22.60 0.61
C GLY A 270 -20.86 22.62 -0.02
N THR A 271 -21.00 22.07 -1.21
CA THR A 271 -22.24 22.07 -1.99
C THR A 271 -22.90 20.68 -2.04
N LEU A 272 -24.16 20.63 -2.49
CA LEU A 272 -24.90 19.36 -2.63
C LEU A 272 -24.18 18.39 -3.58
N LEU A 273 -23.58 18.89 -4.67
CA LEU A 273 -22.78 18.13 -5.60
C LEU A 273 -21.36 18.70 -5.63
N PRO A 274 -20.38 17.99 -5.04
CA PRO A 274 -19.00 18.47 -4.98
C PRO A 274 -18.46 18.83 -6.36
N ARG A 275 -17.80 19.98 -6.45
CA ARG A 275 -17.23 20.48 -7.72
C ARG A 275 -15.71 20.33 -7.70
N PRO A 276 -15.12 19.52 -8.60
CA PRO A 276 -13.67 19.40 -8.68
C PRO A 276 -13.08 20.64 -9.34
N ASN A 277 -12.04 21.20 -8.73
CA ASN A 277 -11.23 22.27 -9.29
C ASN A 277 -9.92 21.65 -9.79
N GLY A 278 -9.80 21.53 -11.11
CA GLY A 278 -8.68 20.84 -11.72
C GLY A 278 -8.55 21.11 -13.21
N VAL A 279 -7.43 20.66 -13.75
CA VAL A 279 -7.10 20.74 -15.18
C VAL A 279 -7.07 19.33 -15.75
N ILE A 280 -7.75 19.15 -16.86
CA ILE A 280 -7.66 17.98 -17.72
C ILE A 280 -6.74 18.34 -18.87
N VAL A 281 -5.72 17.52 -19.09
CA VAL A 281 -4.68 17.69 -20.10
C VAL A 281 -4.87 16.62 -21.14
N ILE A 282 -5.12 17.06 -22.37
CA ILE A 282 -5.41 16.20 -23.51
C ILE A 282 -4.26 16.34 -24.51
N PRO A 283 -3.66 15.26 -25.01
CA PRO A 283 -2.69 15.33 -26.10
C PRO A 283 -3.32 16.01 -27.33
N ALA A 284 -2.68 17.05 -27.86
CA ALA A 284 -3.22 17.80 -28.98
C ALA A 284 -3.00 17.04 -30.29
N ASN A 285 -4.09 16.76 -31.00
CA ASN A 285 -4.11 16.26 -32.38
C ASN A 285 -5.30 16.92 -33.12
N GLU A 286 -5.39 16.73 -34.44
CA GLU A 286 -6.45 17.39 -35.24
C GLU A 286 -7.86 16.95 -34.78
N LYS A 287 -8.03 15.69 -34.41
CA LYS A 287 -9.30 15.13 -33.92
C LYS A 287 -9.69 15.74 -32.57
N THR A 288 -8.76 15.82 -31.61
CA THR A 288 -9.00 16.37 -30.27
C THR A 288 -9.23 17.87 -30.32
N ARG A 289 -8.52 18.62 -31.18
CA ARG A 289 -8.79 20.05 -31.41
C ARG A 289 -10.22 20.30 -31.89
N ALA A 290 -10.68 19.56 -32.90
CA ALA A 290 -12.05 19.67 -33.39
C ALA A 290 -13.09 19.25 -32.33
N ALA A 291 -12.76 18.28 -31.47
CA ALA A 291 -13.65 17.80 -30.40
C ALA A 291 -13.69 18.72 -29.16
N VAL A 292 -12.68 19.57 -28.97
CA VAL A 292 -12.62 20.53 -27.85
C VAL A 292 -13.47 21.77 -28.11
N ASP A 293 -13.69 22.18 -29.37
CA ASP A 293 -14.49 23.37 -29.72
C ASP A 293 -15.89 23.46 -29.05
N PRO A 294 -16.70 22.38 -28.99
CA PRO A 294 -17.98 22.40 -28.26
C PRO A 294 -17.80 22.60 -26.75
N ILE A 295 -16.67 22.15 -26.21
CA ILE A 295 -16.34 22.22 -24.79
C ILE A 295 -15.78 23.59 -24.44
N VAL A 296 -15.05 24.25 -25.35
CA VAL A 296 -14.67 25.66 -25.21
C VAL A 296 -15.91 26.50 -24.98
N ARG A 297 -16.98 26.31 -25.78
CA ARG A 297 -18.24 27.06 -25.62
C ARG A 297 -18.94 26.79 -24.28
N ALA A 298 -18.84 25.58 -23.74
CA ALA A 298 -19.36 25.25 -22.41
C ALA A 298 -18.46 25.77 -21.28
N ALA A 299 -17.14 25.75 -21.49
CA ALA A 299 -16.13 26.26 -20.58
C ALA A 299 -16.16 27.80 -20.53
N GLU A 300 -16.44 28.51 -21.62
CA GLU A 300 -16.64 29.97 -21.61
C GLU A 300 -17.70 30.42 -20.59
N LEU A 301 -18.64 29.54 -20.23
CA LEU A 301 -19.66 29.81 -19.21
C LEU A 301 -19.16 29.57 -17.77
N VAL A 302 -18.18 28.70 -17.53
CA VAL A 302 -17.85 28.19 -16.17
C VAL A 302 -16.34 28.04 -15.87
N GLY A 303 -15.47 27.93 -16.88
CA GLY A 303 -14.03 27.66 -16.76
C GLY A 303 -13.18 28.28 -17.89
N GLU A 304 -12.07 27.62 -18.23
CA GLU A 304 -11.05 28.12 -19.16
C GLU A 304 -10.42 26.98 -19.96
N THR A 305 -10.04 27.27 -21.22
CA THR A 305 -9.32 26.32 -22.09
C THR A 305 -8.08 26.98 -22.68
N ARG A 306 -7.01 26.20 -22.89
CA ARG A 306 -5.78 26.69 -23.54
C ARG A 306 -5.13 25.62 -24.39
N ASP A 307 -4.82 25.96 -25.64
CA ASP A 307 -3.96 25.16 -26.52
C ASP A 307 -2.50 25.62 -26.32
N THR A 308 -1.61 24.69 -25.98
CA THR A 308 -0.17 24.93 -25.83
C THR A 308 0.63 24.49 -27.05
N GLY A 309 -0.04 24.04 -28.11
CA GLY A 309 0.53 23.44 -29.32
C GLY A 309 0.62 21.92 -29.22
N SER A 310 1.13 21.39 -28.11
CA SER A 310 1.26 19.95 -27.85
C SER A 310 0.14 19.38 -26.97
N GLU A 311 -0.52 20.22 -26.19
CA GLU A 311 -1.56 19.81 -25.25
C GLU A 311 -2.74 20.79 -25.29
N LEU A 312 -3.94 20.25 -25.10
CA LEU A 312 -5.16 21.02 -24.85
C LEU A 312 -5.46 20.92 -23.35
N LEU A 313 -5.47 22.07 -22.70
CA LEU A 313 -5.77 22.20 -21.28
C LEU A 313 -7.22 22.63 -21.12
N VAL A 314 -7.97 21.90 -20.32
CA VAL A 314 -9.38 22.19 -20.02
C VAL A 314 -9.55 22.27 -18.51
N ALA A 315 -9.92 23.45 -18.01
CA ALA A 315 -10.33 23.67 -16.63
C ALA A 315 -11.83 24.03 -16.59
N VAL A 316 -12.58 23.45 -15.67
CA VAL A 316 -14.02 23.78 -15.47
C VAL A 316 -14.21 24.80 -14.35
N ASP A 317 -13.15 25.56 -14.07
CA ASP A 317 -13.10 26.67 -13.12
C ASP A 317 -12.05 27.71 -13.58
N ARG A 318 -12.08 28.90 -12.97
CA ARG A 318 -11.20 30.04 -13.34
C ARG A 318 -9.86 30.08 -12.59
N THR A 319 -9.62 29.15 -11.68
CA THR A 319 -8.47 29.18 -10.76
C THR A 319 -7.43 28.12 -11.07
N SER A 320 -7.84 26.95 -11.55
CA SER A 320 -6.96 25.79 -11.75
C SER A 320 -5.99 25.95 -12.91
N LEU A 321 -6.42 26.57 -14.02
CA LEU A 321 -5.56 26.73 -15.20
C LEU A 321 -4.34 27.63 -14.92
N PRO A 322 -4.47 28.81 -14.30
CA PRO A 322 -3.32 29.60 -13.87
C PRO A 322 -2.39 28.89 -12.88
N LEU A 323 -2.94 28.08 -11.97
CA LEU A 323 -2.15 27.29 -11.03
C LEU A 323 -1.31 26.24 -11.77
N TYR A 324 -1.92 25.48 -12.68
CA TYR A 324 -1.25 24.46 -13.48
C TYR A 324 -0.10 25.02 -14.32
N LEU A 325 -0.32 26.14 -15.00
CA LEU A 325 0.69 26.75 -15.86
C LEU A 325 1.90 27.30 -15.09
N LYS A 326 1.73 27.63 -13.81
CA LYS A 326 2.80 28.16 -12.93
C LYS A 326 3.39 27.09 -12.01
N ASP A 327 2.85 25.86 -12.01
CA ASP A 327 3.28 24.81 -11.10
C ASP A 327 4.67 24.28 -11.49
N THR A 328 5.36 23.75 -10.48
CA THR A 328 6.59 22.98 -10.69
C THR A 328 6.23 21.52 -10.89
N PHE A 329 6.74 20.93 -11.97
CA PHE A 329 6.47 19.53 -12.31
C PHE A 329 7.56 18.62 -11.77
N VAL A 330 7.15 17.56 -11.09
CA VAL A 330 8.00 16.48 -10.59
C VAL A 330 7.87 15.29 -11.55
N PRO A 331 8.98 14.75 -12.09
CA PRO A 331 8.90 13.54 -12.91
C PRO A 331 8.48 12.34 -12.06
N ALA A 332 7.74 11.41 -12.64
CA ALA A 332 7.41 10.16 -11.95
C ALA A 332 8.67 9.38 -11.55
N THR A 333 8.66 8.78 -10.36
CA THR A 333 9.78 7.95 -9.88
C THR A 333 10.00 6.72 -10.77
N TRP A 334 8.93 6.17 -11.34
CA TRP A 334 8.96 4.97 -12.17
C TRP A 334 8.31 5.21 -13.54
N PRO A 335 8.81 4.54 -14.59
CA PRO A 335 8.05 4.44 -15.84
C PRO A 335 6.75 3.68 -15.59
N ALA A 336 5.70 4.06 -16.30
CA ALA A 336 4.41 3.38 -16.26
C ALA A 336 3.97 3.00 -17.67
N ASN A 337 3.26 1.88 -17.81
CA ASN A 337 2.76 1.43 -19.11
C ASN A 337 1.30 1.84 -19.35
N GLY A 338 0.47 1.85 -18.30
CA GLY A 338 -0.96 2.17 -18.39
C GLY A 338 -1.32 3.46 -17.67
N TRP A 339 -0.85 3.67 -16.43
CA TRP A 339 -1.11 4.86 -15.65
C TRP A 339 -0.08 5.09 -14.55
N ALA A 340 0.08 6.35 -14.18
CA ALA A 340 0.82 6.77 -13.01
C ALA A 340 0.04 7.85 -12.26
N LEU A 341 0.13 7.87 -10.94
CA LEU A 341 -0.49 8.87 -10.09
C LEU A 341 0.44 9.34 -8.99
N ARG A 342 0.18 10.55 -8.52
CA ARG A 342 0.76 11.14 -7.32
C ARG A 342 -0.34 11.78 -6.49
N ILE A 343 -0.36 11.50 -5.20
CA ILE A 343 -1.30 12.03 -4.21
C ILE A 343 -0.51 12.78 -3.14
N ASP A 344 -1.04 13.92 -2.71
CA ASP A 344 -0.70 14.58 -1.45
C ASP A 344 -1.69 14.11 -0.37
N PRO A 345 -1.34 13.10 0.45
CA PRO A 345 -2.29 12.50 1.37
C PRO A 345 -2.67 13.47 2.49
N LYS A 346 -1.76 14.36 2.91
CA LYS A 346 -1.99 15.34 3.97
C LYS A 346 -3.16 16.26 3.63
N ARG A 347 -3.24 16.72 2.38
CA ARG A 347 -4.35 17.57 1.92
C ARG A 347 -5.55 16.76 1.41
N PHE A 348 -5.32 15.58 0.84
CA PHE A 348 -6.37 14.82 0.17
C PHE A 348 -7.20 13.94 1.12
N VAL A 349 -6.61 13.34 2.16
CA VAL A 349 -7.32 12.48 3.12
C VAL A 349 -8.52 13.20 3.78
N PRO A 350 -8.39 14.44 4.28
CA PRO A 350 -9.53 15.17 4.84
C PRO A 350 -10.66 15.41 3.81
N LEU A 351 -10.30 15.66 2.54
CA LEU A 351 -11.28 15.84 1.46
C LEU A 351 -12.00 14.54 1.13
N LEU A 352 -11.29 13.41 1.07
CA LEU A 352 -11.91 12.09 0.89
C LEU A 352 -12.91 11.78 2.01
N GLY A 353 -12.69 12.30 3.22
CA GLY A 353 -13.68 12.27 4.31
C GLY A 353 -14.97 12.95 3.91
N LYS A 354 -14.90 14.24 3.54
CA LYS A 354 -16.07 15.02 3.11
C LYS A 354 -16.80 14.39 1.92
N LEU A 355 -16.06 13.85 0.96
CA LEU A 355 -16.64 13.22 -0.24
C LEU A 355 -17.29 11.88 0.07
N GLY A 356 -16.65 11.05 0.90
CA GLY A 356 -17.18 9.74 1.32
C GLY A 356 -18.42 9.82 2.21
N ASP A 357 -18.68 10.99 2.80
CA ASP A 357 -19.83 11.27 3.66
C ASP A 357 -20.91 12.13 2.95
N ASN A 358 -20.67 12.53 1.68
CA ASN A 358 -21.59 13.41 0.93
C ASN A 358 -22.77 12.63 0.33
N THR A 359 -23.98 12.96 0.81
CA THR A 359 -25.23 12.30 0.37
C THR A 359 -25.57 12.60 -1.09
N GLY A 360 -25.37 13.82 -1.58
CA GLY A 360 -25.65 14.16 -2.97
C GLY A 360 -24.75 13.39 -3.95
N LEU A 361 -23.46 13.27 -3.62
CA LEU A 361 -22.49 12.47 -4.39
C LEU A 361 -22.89 10.98 -4.42
N ARG A 362 -23.37 10.43 -3.29
CA ARG A 362 -23.85 9.05 -3.19
C ARG A 362 -24.93 8.74 -4.22
N PHE A 363 -25.85 9.68 -4.48
CA PHE A 363 -26.95 9.49 -5.43
C PHE A 363 -26.57 9.85 -6.87
N ALA A 364 -25.86 10.97 -7.07
CA ALA A 364 -25.54 11.46 -8.41
C ALA A 364 -24.42 10.67 -9.09
N ALA A 365 -23.36 10.32 -8.33
CA ALA A 365 -22.18 9.59 -8.82
C ALA A 365 -21.73 8.49 -7.82
N PRO A 366 -22.48 7.37 -7.74
CA PRO A 366 -22.24 6.33 -6.72
C PRO A 366 -20.86 5.66 -6.80
N ARG A 367 -20.21 5.59 -7.98
CA ARG A 367 -18.85 5.01 -8.07
C ARG A 367 -17.81 5.97 -7.51
N ILE A 368 -17.93 7.28 -7.78
CA ILE A 368 -17.03 8.30 -7.22
C ILE A 368 -17.13 8.32 -5.69
N HIS A 369 -18.35 8.29 -5.15
CA HIS A 369 -18.58 8.19 -3.71
C HIS A 369 -17.90 6.94 -3.11
N ARG A 370 -18.07 5.76 -3.73
CA ARG A 370 -17.42 4.52 -3.27
C ARG A 370 -15.90 4.61 -3.37
N ALA A 371 -15.38 5.10 -4.48
CA ALA A 371 -13.95 5.28 -4.70
C ALA A 371 -13.34 6.21 -3.65
N ALA A 372 -14.00 7.33 -3.30
CA ALA A 372 -13.53 8.23 -2.26
C ALA A 372 -13.44 7.55 -0.90
N ARG A 373 -14.47 6.78 -0.53
CA ARG A 373 -14.52 6.03 0.73
C ARG A 373 -13.46 4.92 0.79
N ASP A 374 -13.32 4.16 -0.29
CA ASP A 374 -12.38 3.05 -0.36
C ASP A 374 -10.93 3.56 -0.39
N LEU A 375 -10.67 4.66 -1.10
CA LEU A 375 -9.38 5.34 -1.09
C LEU A 375 -9.06 5.91 0.30
N ARG A 376 -10.01 6.58 0.97
CA ARG A 376 -9.84 7.04 2.36
C ARG A 376 -9.45 5.89 3.28
N ARG A 377 -10.11 4.73 3.13
CA ARG A 377 -9.80 3.56 3.95
C ARG A 377 -8.37 3.06 3.71
N TRP A 378 -7.87 3.15 2.48
CA TRP A 378 -6.52 2.71 2.13
C TRP A 378 -5.44 3.71 2.56
N ILE A 379 -5.56 5.00 2.22
CA ILE A 379 -4.51 6.01 2.51
C ILE A 379 -4.71 6.77 3.82
N GLY A 380 -5.79 6.54 4.57
CA GLY A 380 -6.10 7.31 5.77
C GLY A 380 -5.03 7.23 6.86
N ALA A 381 -4.34 6.10 6.98
CA ALA A 381 -3.21 5.96 7.91
C ALA A 381 -1.92 6.63 7.42
N LEU A 382 -1.89 7.11 6.17
CA LEU A 382 -0.73 7.69 5.51
C LEU A 382 -0.83 9.23 5.41
N GLU A 383 -1.71 9.87 6.17
CA GLU A 383 -1.91 11.33 6.15
C GLU A 383 -0.62 12.12 6.46
N GLN A 384 0.32 11.52 7.21
CA GLN A 384 1.62 12.13 7.54
C GLN A 384 2.66 12.00 6.42
N ALA A 385 2.40 11.21 5.37
CA ALA A 385 3.31 11.08 4.25
C ALA A 385 3.38 12.38 3.44
N GLU A 386 4.56 12.66 2.88
CA GLU A 386 4.75 13.81 1.99
C GLU A 386 4.02 13.59 0.66
N ALA A 387 4.10 12.38 0.11
CA ALA A 387 3.44 12.00 -1.12
C ALA A 387 3.25 10.49 -1.20
N ILE A 388 2.22 10.09 -1.95
CA ILE A 388 2.01 8.71 -2.39
C ILE A 388 2.09 8.71 -3.90
N GLU A 389 3.10 8.04 -4.46
CA GLU A 389 3.19 7.80 -5.90
C GLU A 389 2.81 6.36 -6.17
N ALA A 390 2.02 6.12 -7.22
CA ALA A 390 1.74 4.79 -7.70
C ALA A 390 1.85 4.73 -9.23
N ALA A 391 2.41 3.65 -9.74
CA ALA A 391 2.57 3.43 -11.16
C ALA A 391 2.26 1.97 -11.48
N ASP A 392 1.46 1.75 -12.51
CA ASP A 392 1.29 0.42 -13.07
C ASP A 392 2.40 0.09 -14.08
N SER A 393 2.60 -1.20 -14.28
CA SER A 393 3.40 -1.73 -15.36
C SER A 393 2.85 -3.09 -15.73
N VAL A 394 2.59 -3.31 -17.01
CA VAL A 394 2.21 -4.63 -17.52
C VAL A 394 3.42 -5.21 -18.25
N ASN A 395 3.85 -6.40 -17.85
CA ASN A 395 4.92 -7.13 -18.54
C ASN A 395 4.62 -8.63 -18.53
N GLY A 396 4.44 -9.22 -19.72
CA GLY A 396 4.37 -10.67 -19.91
C GLY A 396 3.28 -11.37 -19.07
N GLY A 397 2.01 -11.04 -19.30
CA GLY A 397 0.86 -11.67 -18.60
C GLY A 397 0.78 -11.38 -17.10
N VAL A 398 1.65 -10.51 -16.58
CA VAL A 398 1.67 -10.09 -15.18
C VAL A 398 1.47 -8.58 -15.12
N GLU A 399 0.54 -8.15 -14.28
CA GLU A 399 0.42 -6.76 -13.87
C GLU A 399 1.27 -6.51 -12.63
N GLU A 400 1.92 -5.35 -12.60
CA GLU A 400 2.75 -4.89 -11.50
C GLU A 400 2.30 -3.50 -11.08
N LEU A 401 2.11 -3.32 -9.77
CA LEU A 401 1.78 -2.04 -9.17
C LEU A 401 2.89 -1.65 -8.19
N ARG A 402 3.54 -0.54 -8.46
CA ARG A 402 4.55 0.04 -7.58
C ARG A 402 3.95 1.21 -6.83
N VAL A 403 4.10 1.23 -5.52
CA VAL A 403 3.65 2.33 -4.64
C VAL A 403 4.82 2.81 -3.80
N ARG A 404 5.09 4.12 -3.84
CA ARG A 404 6.07 4.79 -2.99
C ARG A 404 5.34 5.73 -2.06
N VAL A 405 5.54 5.56 -0.75
CA VAL A 405 5.08 6.49 0.27
C VAL A 405 6.31 7.24 0.77
N ALA A 406 6.45 8.50 0.37
CA ALA A 406 7.56 9.35 0.80
C ALA A 406 7.27 9.91 2.20
N SER A 407 8.27 9.89 3.08
CA SER A 407 8.23 10.59 4.36
C SER A 407 9.09 11.85 4.33
N LYS A 408 8.80 12.77 5.26
CA LYS A 408 9.53 14.03 5.42
C LYS A 408 10.99 13.86 5.83
#